data_AF-A0A845EX36-F1
#
_entry.id   AF-A0A845EX36-F1
#
_cell.length_a   1.000
_cell.length_b   1.000
_cell.length_c   1.000
_cell.angle_alpha   90.00
_cell.angle_beta   90.00
_cell.angle_gamma   90.00
#
_symmetry.space_group_name_H-M   'P 1'
#
loop_
_entity.id
_entity.type
_entity.pdbx_description
1 polymer ?
#
loop_
_entity_poly.entity_id
_entity_poly.type
_entity_poly.pdbx_seq_one_letter_code
_entity_poly.pdbx_strand_id
1 'polypeptide(L)'
;MIKRIHYVIMLGMIGFFALILVNTSSNPVRESFTYFPPDPDVSFDSASTSLTILTQEDEDEYTLNWKTESTLSETAYLRQDLSFLYEEGRLIDSMSTWKENTATIRQKKGITSEDSGHYEAITYHYGEIHYPNDVIKSAQKMSYDQLYVIDSPMTPLESFKQASSEEEKEWQYILDHAIDQQAQLVFKSMVAEYNLHPEDYTILSLTSLDQYENKALPGLSRKQTTDAIGGIWEGLYKNYFLGILLPDGSTEPPIGSTIPVILIHKQSPYLLILFQTKSGKNVQLIQYLNEPLLERKEDSTN
;
A
#
# COMPACT_ATOMS: atom_id res chain seq x y z
N MET A 1 38.38 -26.22 -42.79
CA MET A 1 37.25 -25.28 -43.03
C MET A 1 36.17 -25.40 -41.96
N ILE A 2 35.66 -26.61 -41.71
CA ILE A 2 34.60 -26.90 -40.73
C ILE A 2 34.89 -26.37 -39.32
N LYS A 3 36.12 -26.56 -38.78
CA LYS A 3 36.49 -26.04 -37.45
C LYS A 3 36.42 -24.51 -37.33
N ARG A 4 36.75 -23.76 -38.39
CA ARG A 4 36.67 -22.28 -38.39
C ARG A 4 35.22 -21.79 -38.38
N ILE A 5 34.33 -22.51 -39.06
CA ILE A 5 32.88 -22.23 -39.07
C ILE A 5 32.29 -22.44 -37.66
N HIS A 6 32.71 -23.49 -36.94
CA HIS A 6 32.25 -23.73 -35.57
C HIS A 6 32.66 -22.62 -34.60
N TYR A 7 33.89 -22.09 -34.71
CA TYR A 7 34.32 -20.96 -33.88
C TYR A 7 33.53 -19.67 -34.15
N VAL A 8 33.21 -19.40 -35.42
CA VAL A 8 32.40 -18.23 -35.81
C VAL A 8 30.97 -18.34 -35.27
N ILE A 9 30.37 -19.53 -35.34
CA ILE A 9 29.03 -19.78 -34.78
C ILE A 9 29.03 -19.65 -33.25
N MET A 10 30.06 -20.18 -32.58
CA MET A 10 30.18 -20.09 -31.11
C MET A 10 30.35 -18.64 -30.65
N LEU A 11 31.18 -17.84 -31.32
CA LEU A 11 31.34 -16.40 -31.05
C LEU A 11 30.05 -15.63 -31.30
N GLY A 12 29.29 -15.98 -32.34
CA GLY A 12 27.97 -15.41 -32.62
C GLY A 12 26.96 -15.70 -31.51
N MET A 13 26.92 -16.95 -30.99
CA MET A 13 26.03 -17.32 -29.89
C MET A 13 26.40 -16.64 -28.57
N ILE A 14 27.68 -16.50 -28.26
CA ILE A 14 28.13 -15.77 -27.06
C ILE A 14 27.76 -14.29 -27.17
N GLY A 15 27.95 -13.67 -28.34
CA GLY A 15 27.54 -12.29 -28.59
C GLY A 15 26.03 -12.09 -28.46
N PHE A 16 25.24 -13.03 -28.98
CA PHE A 16 23.78 -13.01 -28.87
C PHE A 16 23.31 -13.19 -27.43
N PHE A 17 23.93 -14.10 -26.67
CA PHE A 17 23.61 -14.33 -25.27
C PHE A 17 23.99 -13.13 -24.38
N ALA A 18 25.13 -12.49 -24.65
CA ALA A 18 25.52 -11.24 -23.99
C ALA A 18 24.54 -10.09 -24.30
N LEU A 19 24.04 -10.01 -25.54
CA LEU A 19 23.07 -9.00 -25.94
C LEU A 19 21.70 -9.20 -25.28
N ILE A 20 21.27 -10.45 -25.11
CA ILE A 20 20.08 -10.79 -24.31
C ILE A 20 20.27 -10.38 -22.86
N LEU A 21 21.41 -10.75 -22.24
CA LEU A 21 21.70 -10.41 -20.85
C LEU A 21 21.68 -8.90 -20.60
N VAL A 22 22.30 -8.11 -21.47
CA VAL A 22 22.31 -6.64 -21.37
C VAL A 22 20.92 -6.05 -21.53
N ASN A 23 20.07 -6.59 -22.41
CA ASN A 23 18.71 -6.11 -22.63
C ASN A 23 17.71 -6.56 -21.55
N THR A 24 18.01 -7.62 -20.79
CA THR A 24 17.20 -8.06 -19.64
C THR A 24 17.55 -7.36 -18.33
N SER A 25 18.67 -6.65 -18.26
CA SER A 25 19.13 -5.97 -17.04
C SER A 25 18.75 -4.48 -16.94
N SER A 26 17.84 -3.99 -17.78
CA SER A 26 17.21 -2.70 -17.56
C SER A 26 16.06 -2.84 -16.58
N ASN A 27 16.36 -3.05 -15.29
CA ASN A 27 15.46 -2.52 -14.28
C ASN A 27 15.52 -1.00 -14.46
N PRO A 28 14.47 -0.32 -14.92
CA PRO A 28 14.48 1.14 -14.88
C PRO A 28 14.82 1.51 -13.44
N VAL A 29 15.81 2.37 -13.25
CA VAL A 29 16.17 2.92 -11.94
C VAL A 29 14.89 3.53 -11.39
N ARG A 30 14.21 2.79 -10.51
CA ARG A 30 13.06 3.32 -9.78
C ARG A 30 13.68 4.26 -8.78
N GLU A 31 13.45 5.56 -8.94
CA GLU A 31 13.89 6.52 -7.94
C GLU A 31 13.36 6.10 -6.57
N SER A 32 14.21 6.22 -5.56
CA SER A 32 13.85 5.91 -4.19
C SER A 32 12.77 6.89 -3.73
N PHE A 33 11.57 6.39 -3.45
CA PHE A 33 10.58 7.18 -2.73
C PHE A 33 11.20 7.66 -1.41
N THR A 34 11.28 8.97 -1.22
CA THR A 34 11.87 9.61 -0.04
C THR A 34 10.91 10.68 0.44
N TYR A 35 10.56 10.63 1.71
CA TYR A 35 9.70 11.64 2.32
C TYR A 35 10.48 12.93 2.60
N PHE A 36 9.90 14.05 2.18
CA PHE A 36 10.35 15.40 2.55
C PHE A 36 9.29 16.12 3.39
N PRO A 37 9.68 17.10 4.24
CA PRO A 37 8.72 17.88 5.00
C PRO A 37 7.67 18.56 4.10
N PRO A 38 6.41 18.69 4.53
CA PRO A 38 5.36 19.25 3.70
C PRO A 38 5.58 20.74 3.40
N ASP A 39 5.22 21.17 2.19
CA ASP A 39 5.08 22.58 1.87
C ASP A 39 3.72 23.09 2.36
N PRO A 40 3.66 24.17 3.17
CA PRO A 40 2.41 24.70 3.69
C PRO A 40 1.52 25.37 2.64
N ASP A 41 2.08 25.75 1.49
CA ASP A 41 1.40 26.48 0.43
C ASP A 41 0.93 25.56 -0.71
N VAL A 42 1.37 24.29 -0.72
CA VAL A 42 1.03 23.31 -1.75
C VAL A 42 0.11 22.23 -1.20
N SER A 43 -0.99 21.96 -1.89
CA SER A 43 -1.95 20.94 -1.45
C SER A 43 -2.60 20.21 -2.63
N PHE A 44 -3.24 19.09 -2.33
CA PHE A 44 -4.03 18.35 -3.32
C PHE A 44 -5.45 18.91 -3.41
N ASP A 45 -5.76 19.52 -4.56
CA ASP A 45 -7.11 19.94 -4.93
C ASP A 45 -8.08 18.75 -4.94
N SER A 46 -7.63 17.60 -5.44
CA SER A 46 -8.40 16.36 -5.47
C SER A 46 -7.52 15.13 -5.37
N ALA A 47 -8.07 14.07 -4.76
CA ALA A 47 -7.49 12.73 -4.71
C ALA A 47 -8.62 11.72 -4.54
N SER A 48 -8.61 10.64 -5.31
CA SER A 48 -9.61 9.59 -5.24
C SER A 48 -9.04 8.23 -5.60
N THR A 49 -9.60 7.21 -4.95
CA THR A 49 -9.48 5.80 -5.30
C THR A 49 -10.89 5.30 -5.57
N SER A 50 -11.05 4.42 -6.55
CA SER A 50 -12.35 3.86 -6.89
C SER A 50 -12.25 2.39 -7.29
N LEU A 51 -13.12 1.59 -6.69
CA LEU A 51 -13.44 0.21 -7.04
C LEU A 51 -14.88 0.14 -7.55
N THR A 52 -15.07 -0.46 -8.71
CA THR A 52 -16.39 -0.77 -9.30
C THR A 52 -16.30 -2.07 -10.08
N ILE A 53 -17.41 -2.74 -10.37
CA ILE A 53 -17.43 -3.83 -11.36
C ILE A 53 -17.39 -3.22 -12.77
N LEU A 54 -16.54 -3.75 -13.68
CA LEU A 54 -16.53 -3.40 -15.11
C LEU A 54 -17.54 -4.22 -15.88
N THR A 55 -17.44 -5.54 -15.75
CA THR A 55 -18.17 -6.55 -16.53
C THR A 55 -18.18 -7.85 -15.74
N GLN A 56 -19.29 -8.59 -15.84
CA GLN A 56 -19.33 -10.02 -15.55
C GLN A 56 -18.85 -10.73 -16.82
N GLU A 57 -17.79 -11.53 -16.72
CA GLU A 57 -17.17 -12.19 -17.88
C GLU A 57 -17.84 -13.54 -18.16
N ASP A 58 -18.18 -14.30 -17.11
CA ASP A 58 -18.96 -15.55 -17.12
C ASP A 58 -19.83 -15.66 -15.84
N GLU A 59 -20.56 -16.77 -15.60
CA GLU A 59 -21.48 -16.91 -14.44
C GLU A 59 -20.77 -16.67 -13.09
N ASP A 60 -19.52 -17.11 -12.93
CA ASP A 60 -18.74 -17.07 -11.67
C ASP A 60 -17.47 -16.17 -11.74
N GLU A 61 -17.28 -15.39 -12.82
CA GLU A 61 -16.09 -14.53 -13.02
C GLU A 61 -16.48 -13.08 -13.30
N TYR A 62 -15.79 -12.14 -12.66
CA TYR A 62 -15.99 -10.70 -12.88
C TYR A 62 -14.67 -9.94 -12.93
N THR A 63 -14.70 -8.79 -13.61
CA THR A 63 -13.57 -7.87 -13.64
C THR A 63 -13.84 -6.62 -12.82
N LEU A 64 -13.02 -6.40 -11.79
CA LEU A 64 -12.96 -5.18 -11.02
C LEU A 64 -12.27 -4.06 -11.81
N ASN A 65 -12.88 -2.89 -11.79
CA ASN A 65 -12.31 -1.64 -12.21
C ASN A 65 -11.60 -0.97 -11.02
N TRP A 66 -10.28 -0.96 -11.01
CA TRP A 66 -9.52 -0.19 -10.03
C TRP A 66 -8.98 1.09 -10.66
N LYS A 67 -9.34 2.24 -10.12
CA LYS A 67 -8.90 3.56 -10.60
C LYS A 67 -8.36 4.42 -9.47
N THR A 68 -7.35 5.22 -9.77
CA THR A 68 -6.87 6.30 -8.90
C THR A 68 -6.70 7.58 -9.71
N GLU A 69 -6.99 8.72 -9.10
CA GLU A 69 -6.77 10.03 -9.69
C GLU A 69 -6.39 11.03 -8.61
N SER A 70 -5.44 11.92 -8.91
CA SER A 70 -5.08 13.00 -8.01
C SER A 70 -4.60 14.23 -8.78
N THR A 71 -4.95 15.41 -8.27
CA THR A 71 -4.52 16.70 -8.82
C THR A 71 -4.00 17.59 -7.70
N LEU A 72 -2.81 18.13 -7.91
CA LEU A 72 -2.14 19.08 -7.02
C LEU A 72 -2.45 20.51 -7.45
N SER A 73 -2.44 21.45 -6.51
CA SER A 73 -2.71 22.88 -6.75
C SER A 73 -1.72 23.54 -7.70
N GLU A 74 -0.56 22.92 -7.91
CA GLU A 74 0.46 23.33 -8.86
C GLU A 74 1.19 22.13 -9.49
N THR A 75 2.04 22.41 -10.47
CA THR A 75 2.91 21.41 -11.08
C THR A 75 4.05 21.06 -10.13
N ALA A 76 4.12 19.81 -9.69
CA ALA A 76 5.26 19.32 -8.90
C ALA A 76 6.45 18.99 -9.80
N TYR A 77 7.65 19.08 -9.23
CA TYR A 77 8.86 18.59 -9.89
C TYR A 77 8.72 17.09 -10.17
N LEU A 78 8.26 16.35 -9.16
CA LEU A 78 8.04 14.91 -9.23
C LEU A 78 6.71 14.57 -8.56
N ARG A 79 5.94 13.69 -9.19
CA ARG A 79 4.71 13.11 -8.67
C ARG A 79 4.88 11.61 -8.58
N GLN A 80 4.41 11.03 -7.49
CA GLN A 80 4.36 9.58 -7.32
C GLN A 80 3.09 9.17 -6.60
N ASP A 81 2.32 8.30 -7.24
CA ASP A 81 1.16 7.68 -6.60
C ASP A 81 1.46 6.18 -6.41
N LEU A 82 1.14 5.66 -5.22
CA LEU A 82 1.29 4.25 -4.84
C LEU A 82 -0.04 3.75 -4.28
N SER A 83 -0.56 2.68 -4.85
CA SER A 83 -1.87 2.12 -4.52
C SER A 83 -1.76 0.63 -4.27
N PHE A 84 -2.44 0.14 -3.24
CA PHE A 84 -2.54 -1.27 -2.89
C PHE A 84 -4.00 -1.72 -2.97
N LEU A 85 -4.22 -2.90 -3.54
CA LEU A 85 -5.53 -3.56 -3.59
C LEU A 85 -5.46 -4.85 -2.79
N TYR A 86 -6.36 -4.97 -1.82
CA TYR A 86 -6.52 -6.13 -0.97
C TYR A 86 -7.84 -6.82 -1.27
N GLU A 87 -7.85 -8.13 -1.12
CA GLU A 87 -9.02 -8.99 -1.09
C GLU A 87 -8.93 -9.81 0.20
N GLU A 88 -9.98 -9.76 1.02
CA GLU A 88 -10.08 -10.50 2.28
C GLU A 88 -8.86 -10.33 3.20
N GLY A 89 -8.31 -9.12 3.24
CA GLY A 89 -7.14 -8.79 4.06
C GLY A 89 -5.78 -9.20 3.48
N ARG A 90 -5.71 -9.67 2.23
CA ARG A 90 -4.47 -10.03 1.53
C ARG A 90 -4.25 -9.20 0.27
N LEU A 91 -3.00 -8.82 0.04
CA LEU A 91 -2.62 -8.01 -1.13
C LEU A 91 -2.76 -8.85 -2.40
N ILE A 92 -3.65 -8.47 -3.30
CA ILE A 92 -3.81 -9.14 -4.59
C ILE A 92 -3.13 -8.38 -5.73
N ASP A 93 -3.02 -7.05 -5.61
CA ASP A 93 -2.35 -6.24 -6.63
C ASP A 93 -1.84 -4.89 -6.07
N SER A 94 -0.97 -4.23 -6.84
CA SER A 94 -0.45 -2.90 -6.56
C SER A 94 -0.28 -2.07 -7.83
N MET A 95 -0.52 -0.76 -7.75
CA MET A 95 -0.20 0.19 -8.82
C MET A 95 0.78 1.23 -8.32
N SER A 96 1.76 1.58 -9.14
CA SER A 96 2.56 2.78 -8.91
C SER A 96 2.79 3.54 -10.22
N THR A 97 2.75 4.85 -10.15
CA THR A 97 3.08 5.72 -11.27
C THR A 97 3.90 6.88 -10.75
N TRP A 98 5.01 7.12 -11.42
CA TRP A 98 5.88 8.26 -11.20
C TRP A 98 5.89 9.11 -12.46
N LYS A 99 5.85 10.44 -12.30
CA LYS A 99 5.90 11.41 -13.40
C LYS A 99 6.54 12.71 -12.93
N GLU A 100 7.41 13.29 -13.75
CA GLU A 100 7.94 14.63 -13.52
C GLU A 100 7.04 15.71 -14.11
N ASN A 101 7.20 16.94 -13.61
CA ASN A 101 6.67 18.17 -14.19
C ASN A 101 5.16 18.07 -14.49
N THR A 102 4.39 17.50 -13.56
CA THR A 102 2.95 17.36 -13.71
C THR A 102 2.20 17.66 -12.42
N ALA A 103 0.99 18.19 -12.55
CA ALA A 103 0.06 18.36 -11.45
C ALA A 103 -0.90 17.17 -11.28
N THR A 104 -0.97 16.24 -12.24
CA THR A 104 -2.02 15.20 -12.25
C THR A 104 -1.47 13.80 -12.54
N ILE A 105 -1.89 12.82 -11.74
CA ILE A 105 -1.72 11.40 -12.02
C ILE A 105 -3.10 10.74 -12.13
N ARG A 106 -3.22 9.82 -13.09
CA ARG A 106 -4.38 8.94 -13.28
C ARG A 106 -3.87 7.52 -13.53
N GLN A 107 -4.42 6.55 -12.84
CA GLN A 107 -4.10 5.13 -13.00
C GLN A 107 -5.39 4.33 -13.11
N LYS A 108 -5.36 3.26 -13.89
CA LYS A 108 -6.47 2.32 -14.04
C LYS A 108 -5.93 0.93 -14.28
N LYS A 109 -6.53 -0.07 -13.64
CA LYS A 109 -6.28 -1.48 -13.88
C LYS A 109 -7.58 -2.28 -13.81
N GLY A 110 -7.71 -3.29 -14.67
CA GLY A 110 -8.75 -4.31 -14.56
C GLY A 110 -8.18 -5.50 -13.80
N ILE A 111 -8.91 -6.03 -12.82
CA ILE A 111 -8.52 -7.19 -12.03
C ILE A 111 -9.62 -8.23 -12.15
N THR A 112 -9.31 -9.36 -12.75
CA THR A 112 -10.22 -10.51 -12.81
C THR A 112 -10.25 -11.16 -11.43
N SER A 113 -11.45 -11.44 -10.94
CA SER A 113 -11.67 -12.22 -9.73
C SER A 113 -12.86 -13.16 -9.90
N GLU A 114 -12.94 -14.08 -8.96
CA GLU A 114 -14.00 -15.10 -8.83
C GLU A 114 -14.56 -15.02 -7.41
N ASP A 115 -15.73 -15.63 -7.18
CA ASP A 115 -16.36 -15.75 -5.87
C ASP A 115 -16.76 -14.42 -5.18
N SER A 116 -17.46 -14.57 -4.06
CA SER A 116 -17.77 -13.46 -3.15
C SER A 116 -16.51 -12.98 -2.44
N GLY A 117 -16.36 -11.66 -2.28
CA GLY A 117 -15.17 -11.11 -1.63
C GLY A 117 -15.34 -9.67 -1.14
N HIS A 118 -14.49 -9.29 -0.19
CA HIS A 118 -14.35 -7.91 0.28
C HIS A 118 -13.04 -7.32 -0.20
N TYR A 119 -13.14 -6.25 -0.98
CA TYR A 119 -12.01 -5.56 -1.57
C TYR A 119 -11.77 -4.22 -0.90
N GLU A 120 -10.50 -3.95 -0.60
CA GLU A 120 -10.06 -2.68 -0.03
C GLU A 120 -8.91 -2.10 -0.85
N ALA A 121 -9.06 -0.86 -1.31
CA ALA A 121 -8.01 -0.14 -2.01
C ALA A 121 -7.62 1.12 -1.25
N ILE A 122 -6.33 1.27 -0.99
CA ILE A 122 -5.77 2.49 -0.40
C ILE A 122 -4.65 3.04 -1.28
N THR A 123 -4.68 4.34 -1.52
CA THR A 123 -3.70 5.05 -2.33
C THR A 123 -3.06 6.18 -1.55
N TYR A 124 -1.75 6.30 -1.70
CA TYR A 124 -0.96 7.44 -1.28
C TYR A 124 -0.55 8.25 -2.51
N HIS A 125 -0.91 9.53 -2.49
CA HIS A 125 -0.60 10.50 -3.53
C HIS A 125 0.48 11.42 -3.00
N TYR A 126 1.56 11.55 -3.76
CA TYR A 126 2.73 12.31 -3.36
C TYR A 126 3.15 13.28 -4.45
N GLY A 127 3.58 14.46 -4.02
CA GLY A 127 4.26 15.44 -4.85
C GLY A 127 5.51 15.93 -4.15
N GLU A 128 6.58 16.08 -4.92
CA GLU A 128 7.85 16.65 -4.49
C GLU A 128 8.05 17.99 -5.19
N ILE A 129 8.36 19.00 -4.40
CA ILE A 129 8.45 20.40 -4.83
C ILE A 129 9.87 20.87 -4.59
N HIS A 130 10.52 21.30 -5.67
CA HIS A 130 11.91 21.77 -5.64
C HIS A 130 11.93 23.30 -5.64
N TYR A 131 12.61 23.84 -4.64
CA TYR A 131 12.88 25.27 -4.51
C TYR A 131 14.36 25.55 -4.76
N PRO A 132 14.75 26.82 -5.03
CA PRO A 132 16.15 27.22 -5.08
C PRO A 132 16.92 26.84 -3.81
N ASN A 133 18.24 26.63 -3.95
CA ASN A 133 19.16 26.20 -2.89
C ASN A 133 18.90 24.76 -2.39
N ASP A 134 18.48 23.86 -3.28
CA ASP A 134 18.29 22.43 -3.00
C ASP A 134 17.30 22.15 -1.85
N VAL A 135 16.36 23.07 -1.62
CA VAL A 135 15.27 22.87 -0.66
C VAL A 135 14.18 22.06 -1.33
N ILE A 136 14.01 20.83 -0.84
CA ILE A 136 12.96 19.92 -1.30
C ILE A 136 11.88 19.82 -0.22
N LYS A 137 10.63 19.95 -0.64
CA LYS A 137 9.45 19.76 0.20
C LYS A 137 8.46 18.85 -0.48
N SER A 138 7.40 18.49 0.22
CA SER A 138 6.38 17.59 -0.30
C SER A 138 4.95 18.10 -0.16
N ALA A 139 4.03 17.47 -0.89
CA ALA A 139 2.62 17.44 -0.56
C ALA A 139 2.20 15.98 -0.55
N GLN A 140 1.30 15.62 0.36
CA GLN A 140 0.78 14.26 0.46
C GLN A 140 -0.74 14.27 0.64
N LYS A 141 -1.38 13.19 0.19
CA LYS A 141 -2.78 12.90 0.47
C LYS A 141 -3.05 11.41 0.36
N MET A 142 -3.96 10.89 1.17
CA MET A 142 -4.48 9.53 1.02
C MET A 142 -5.90 9.52 0.45
N SER A 143 -6.24 8.45 -0.25
CA SER A 143 -7.62 8.13 -0.62
C SER A 143 -7.86 6.63 -0.49
N TYR A 144 -9.11 6.27 -0.24
CA TYR A 144 -9.53 4.89 0.02
C TYR A 144 -10.85 4.60 -0.68
N ASP A 145 -11.07 3.34 -1.06
CA ASP A 145 -12.36 2.82 -1.44
C ASP A 145 -12.47 1.34 -1.06
N GLN A 146 -13.70 0.86 -0.89
CA GLN A 146 -13.98 -0.55 -0.66
C GLN A 146 -15.15 -1.02 -1.51
N LEU A 147 -15.21 -2.32 -1.74
CA LEU A 147 -16.30 -2.96 -2.46
C LEU A 147 -16.52 -4.37 -1.92
N TYR A 148 -17.75 -4.67 -1.52
CA TYR A 148 -18.20 -6.04 -1.32
C TYR A 148 -18.79 -6.52 -2.63
N VAL A 149 -18.42 -7.74 -3.03
CA VAL A 149 -18.97 -8.42 -4.20
C VAL A 149 -19.56 -9.73 -3.71
N ILE A 150 -20.83 -9.97 -4.04
CA ILE A 150 -21.56 -11.18 -3.68
C ILE A 150 -21.85 -11.94 -4.95
N ASP A 151 -21.17 -13.06 -5.08
CA ASP A 151 -21.39 -14.06 -6.11
C ASP A 151 -22.10 -15.27 -5.48
N SER A 152 -23.37 -15.44 -5.82
CA SER A 152 -24.25 -16.46 -5.26
C SER A 152 -24.89 -17.22 -6.41
N PRO A 153 -24.88 -18.56 -6.41
CA PRO A 153 -25.47 -19.35 -7.49
C PRO A 153 -26.96 -19.11 -7.73
N MET A 154 -27.64 -18.41 -6.81
CA MET A 154 -29.08 -18.20 -6.82
C MET A 154 -29.49 -16.77 -7.17
N THR A 155 -28.55 -15.82 -7.25
CA THR A 155 -28.80 -14.41 -7.51
C THR A 155 -27.79 -13.85 -8.51
N PRO A 156 -28.14 -12.82 -9.30
CA PRO A 156 -27.15 -12.10 -10.10
C PRO A 156 -26.01 -11.59 -9.22
N LEU A 157 -24.84 -11.35 -9.82
CA LEU A 157 -23.71 -10.73 -9.13
C LEU A 157 -24.13 -9.38 -8.54
N GLU A 158 -24.00 -9.24 -7.24
CA GLU A 158 -24.32 -8.01 -6.51
C GLU A 158 -23.04 -7.37 -5.98
N SER A 159 -23.01 -6.04 -5.88
CA SER A 159 -21.90 -5.35 -5.24
C SER A 159 -22.37 -4.09 -4.55
N PHE A 160 -21.78 -3.82 -3.40
CA PHE A 160 -22.12 -2.66 -2.58
C PHE A 160 -20.88 -2.15 -1.85
N LYS A 161 -20.88 -0.86 -1.50
CA LYS A 161 -19.79 -0.24 -0.73
C LYS A 161 -20.10 -0.15 0.76
N GLN A 162 -21.37 0.00 1.07
CA GLN A 162 -21.88 0.12 2.42
C GLN A 162 -23.24 -0.55 2.45
N ALA A 163 -23.42 -1.51 3.36
CA ALA A 163 -24.65 -2.26 3.46
C ALA A 163 -25.85 -1.36 3.82
N SER A 164 -26.94 -1.55 3.08
CA SER A 164 -28.19 -0.81 3.19
C SER A 164 -29.39 -1.74 3.41
N SER A 165 -29.40 -2.91 2.75
CA SER A 165 -30.41 -3.96 2.94
C SER A 165 -30.03 -4.92 4.08
N GLU A 166 -30.98 -5.74 4.55
CA GLU A 166 -30.67 -6.77 5.57
C GLU A 166 -29.75 -7.86 5.02
N GLU A 167 -29.90 -8.22 3.74
CA GLU A 167 -29.05 -9.19 3.06
C GLU A 167 -27.61 -8.67 2.90
N GLU A 168 -27.44 -7.42 2.49
CA GLU A 168 -26.11 -6.79 2.41
C GLU A 168 -25.42 -6.73 3.78
N LYS A 169 -26.19 -6.47 4.86
CA LYS A 169 -25.65 -6.46 6.24
C LYS A 169 -25.22 -7.85 6.69
N GLU A 170 -25.99 -8.87 6.35
CA GLU A 170 -25.65 -10.26 6.65
C GLU A 170 -24.37 -10.67 5.94
N TRP A 171 -24.26 -10.40 4.64
CA TRP A 171 -23.06 -10.67 3.86
C TRP A 171 -21.84 -9.91 4.35
N GLN A 172 -21.99 -8.61 4.61
CA GLN A 172 -20.93 -7.80 5.18
C GLN A 172 -20.46 -8.39 6.52
N TYR A 173 -21.40 -8.76 7.40
CA TYR A 173 -21.05 -9.39 8.69
C TYR A 173 -20.28 -10.71 8.50
N ILE A 174 -20.70 -11.57 7.57
CA ILE A 174 -20.04 -12.86 7.30
C ILE A 174 -18.60 -12.64 6.83
N LEU A 175 -18.41 -11.78 5.82
CA LEU A 175 -17.09 -11.49 5.24
C LEU A 175 -16.18 -10.81 6.27
N ASP A 176 -16.65 -9.73 6.89
CA ASP A 176 -15.89 -8.98 7.90
C ASP A 176 -15.47 -9.88 9.06
N HIS A 177 -16.38 -10.75 9.53
CA HIS A 177 -16.08 -11.66 10.64
C HIS A 177 -14.99 -12.68 10.27
N ALA A 178 -15.04 -13.25 9.06
CA ALA A 178 -14.02 -14.19 8.60
C ALA A 178 -12.65 -13.51 8.47
N ILE A 179 -12.62 -12.31 7.90
CA ILE A 179 -11.41 -11.49 7.72
C ILE A 179 -10.80 -11.14 9.08
N ASP A 180 -11.62 -10.66 10.03
CA ASP A 180 -11.18 -10.30 11.37
C ASP A 180 -10.60 -11.50 12.13
N GLN A 181 -11.24 -12.68 12.03
CA GLN A 181 -10.71 -13.89 12.66
C GLN A 181 -9.32 -14.24 12.12
N GLN A 182 -9.14 -14.19 10.80
CA GLN A 182 -7.86 -14.49 10.17
C GLN A 182 -6.80 -13.45 10.54
N ALA A 183 -7.14 -12.16 10.51
CA ALA A 183 -6.26 -11.07 10.89
C ALA A 183 -5.80 -11.20 12.35
N GLN A 184 -6.71 -11.54 13.27
CA GLN A 184 -6.39 -11.76 14.69
C GLN A 184 -5.44 -12.94 14.89
N LEU A 185 -5.59 -14.04 14.14
CA LEU A 185 -4.68 -15.19 14.22
C LEU A 185 -3.27 -14.80 13.78
N VAL A 186 -3.15 -14.09 12.66
CA VAL A 186 -1.85 -13.61 12.15
C VAL A 186 -1.23 -12.62 13.13
N PHE A 187 -2.01 -11.65 13.62
CA PHE A 187 -1.54 -10.67 14.61
C PHE A 187 -1.04 -11.33 15.90
N LYS A 188 -1.76 -12.32 16.44
CA LYS A 188 -1.33 -13.10 17.61
C LYS A 188 0.02 -13.79 17.38
N SER A 189 0.26 -14.31 16.18
CA SER A 189 1.55 -14.92 15.83
C SER A 189 2.70 -13.92 15.87
N MET A 190 2.48 -12.70 15.34
CA MET A 190 3.47 -11.62 15.35
C MET A 190 3.72 -11.08 16.76
N VAL A 191 2.66 -10.97 17.58
CA VAL A 191 2.76 -10.58 19.00
C VAL A 191 3.63 -11.58 19.77
N ALA A 192 3.44 -12.88 19.55
CA ALA A 192 4.24 -13.91 20.21
C ALA A 192 5.70 -13.90 19.72
N GLU A 193 5.94 -13.80 18.41
CA GLU A 193 7.29 -13.83 17.83
C GLU A 193 8.14 -12.63 18.26
N TYR A 194 7.54 -11.45 18.27
CA TYR A 194 8.24 -10.20 18.61
C TYR A 194 8.10 -9.80 20.08
N ASN A 195 7.49 -10.65 20.91
CA ASN A 195 7.25 -10.41 22.33
C ASN A 195 6.61 -9.03 22.59
N LEU A 196 5.54 -8.75 21.85
CA LEU A 196 4.83 -7.48 21.94
C LEU A 196 3.80 -7.51 23.05
N HIS A 197 3.55 -6.34 23.62
CA HIS A 197 2.51 -6.07 24.60
C HIS A 197 1.44 -5.18 23.93
N PRO A 198 0.38 -5.74 23.32
CA PRO A 198 -0.59 -4.96 22.53
C PRO A 198 -1.20 -3.75 23.27
N GLU A 199 -1.33 -3.85 24.59
CA GLU A 199 -1.75 -2.81 25.51
C GLU A 199 -0.87 -1.55 25.47
N ASP A 200 0.39 -1.65 25.05
CA ASP A 200 1.31 -0.53 24.93
C ASP A 200 1.13 0.27 23.63
N TYR A 201 0.29 -0.23 22.71
CA TYR A 201 0.15 0.33 21.38
C TYR A 201 -1.28 0.78 21.08
N THR A 202 -1.38 1.80 20.23
CA THR A 202 -2.57 2.04 19.42
C THR A 202 -2.39 1.24 18.12
N ILE A 203 -3.34 0.38 17.80
CA ILE A 203 -3.28 -0.53 16.65
C ILE A 203 -4.20 -0.01 15.56
N LEU A 204 -3.67 0.17 14.35
CA LEU A 204 -4.40 0.64 13.18
C LEU A 204 -4.10 -0.25 11.97
N SER A 205 -5.08 -0.50 11.11
CA SER A 205 -4.84 -1.08 9.79
C SER A 205 -4.31 -0.01 8.84
N LEU A 206 -3.41 -0.36 7.92
CA LEU A 206 -3.01 0.52 6.81
C LEU A 206 -4.23 1.07 6.07
N THR A 207 -5.24 0.24 5.78
CA THR A 207 -6.45 0.63 5.04
C THR A 207 -7.30 1.67 5.76
N SER A 208 -7.08 1.89 7.07
CA SER A 208 -7.78 2.91 7.86
C SER A 208 -7.02 4.24 7.99
N LEU A 209 -5.81 4.36 7.42
CA LEU A 209 -4.97 5.54 7.58
C LEU A 209 -5.53 6.77 6.87
N ASP A 210 -6.31 6.61 5.79
CA ASP A 210 -6.96 7.70 5.05
C ASP A 210 -7.83 8.57 5.98
N GLN A 211 -8.45 7.96 6.99
CA GLN A 211 -9.26 8.67 7.96
C GLN A 211 -8.46 9.72 8.73
N TYR A 212 -7.13 9.55 8.86
CA TYR A 212 -6.22 10.44 9.57
C TYR A 212 -5.65 11.56 8.69
N GLU A 213 -6.16 11.74 7.48
CA GLU A 213 -5.81 12.89 6.62
C GLU A 213 -6.13 14.21 7.33
N ASN A 214 -7.29 14.30 8.01
CA ASN A 214 -7.78 15.51 8.67
C ASN A 214 -7.83 15.45 10.22
N LYS A 215 -7.49 14.31 10.82
CA LYS A 215 -7.35 14.13 12.28
C LYS A 215 -5.93 13.71 12.64
N ALA A 216 -5.45 14.03 13.83
CA ALA A 216 -4.15 13.53 14.27
C ALA A 216 -4.23 12.02 14.60
N LEU A 217 -3.15 11.29 14.33
CA LEU A 217 -2.98 9.94 14.84
C LEU A 217 -2.95 9.97 16.38
N PRO A 218 -3.48 8.95 17.07
CA PRO A 218 -3.57 8.97 18.53
C PRO A 218 -2.18 9.11 19.18
N GLY A 219 -2.04 10.09 20.06
CA GLY A 219 -0.77 10.41 20.75
C GLY A 219 0.19 11.31 19.96
N LEU A 220 -0.16 11.70 18.73
CA LEU A 220 0.65 12.56 17.88
C LEU A 220 -0.02 13.92 17.64
N SER A 221 0.78 14.94 17.38
CA SER A 221 0.32 16.20 16.80
C SER A 221 -0.03 16.03 15.30
N ARG A 222 -0.65 17.04 14.69
CA ARG A 222 -0.92 17.04 13.24
C ARG A 222 0.36 16.97 12.42
N LYS A 223 1.39 17.74 12.78
CA LYS A 223 2.71 17.69 12.12
C LYS A 223 3.33 16.29 12.25
N GLN A 224 3.38 15.75 13.46
CA GLN A 224 3.90 14.39 13.71
C GLN A 224 3.12 13.33 12.95
N THR A 225 1.80 13.50 12.80
CA THR A 225 0.95 12.61 12.01
C THR A 225 1.36 12.62 10.54
N THR A 226 1.55 13.80 9.96
CA THR A 226 1.99 13.95 8.57
C THR A 226 3.36 13.30 8.36
N ASP A 227 4.33 13.59 9.24
CA ASP A 227 5.68 13.01 9.21
C ASP A 227 5.63 11.47 9.37
N ALA A 228 4.79 10.97 10.27
CA ALA A 228 4.62 9.54 10.51
C ALA A 228 4.06 8.82 9.27
N ILE A 229 2.98 9.35 8.68
CA ILE A 229 2.36 8.79 7.47
C ILE A 229 3.36 8.77 6.30
N GLY A 230 4.09 9.85 6.08
CA GLY A 230 5.11 9.91 5.03
C GLY A 230 6.19 8.83 5.19
N GLY A 231 6.69 8.64 6.41
CA GLY A 231 7.64 7.58 6.72
C GLY A 231 7.07 6.16 6.62
N ILE A 232 5.78 5.96 6.97
CA ILE A 232 5.09 4.67 6.78
C ILE A 232 5.08 4.30 5.31
N TRP A 233 4.64 5.22 4.45
CA TRP A 233 4.56 4.98 3.00
C TRP A 233 5.93 4.82 2.35
N GLU A 234 6.95 5.55 2.83
CA GLU A 234 8.33 5.31 2.42
C GLU A 234 8.81 3.91 2.80
N GLY A 235 8.56 3.49 4.03
CA GLY A 235 8.91 2.15 4.52
C GLY A 235 8.21 1.05 3.74
N LEU A 236 6.92 1.22 3.46
CA LEU A 236 6.11 0.30 2.65
C LEU A 236 6.56 0.27 1.20
N TYR A 237 6.91 1.41 0.59
CA TYR A 237 7.46 1.41 -0.76
C TYR A 237 8.71 0.52 -0.83
N LYS A 238 9.64 0.72 0.11
CA LYS A 238 10.94 0.03 0.12
C LYS A 238 10.86 -1.45 0.50
N ASN A 239 10.01 -1.80 1.46
CA ASN A 239 10.02 -3.13 2.10
C ASN A 239 8.76 -3.97 1.84
N TYR A 240 7.78 -3.41 1.15
CA TYR A 240 6.55 -4.09 0.79
C TYR A 240 6.37 -4.04 -0.73
N PHE A 241 6.23 -2.86 -1.34
CA PHE A 241 5.99 -2.72 -2.78
C PHE A 241 7.15 -3.23 -3.66
N LEU A 242 8.40 -2.87 -3.37
CA LEU A 242 9.55 -3.30 -4.18
C LEU A 242 9.89 -4.79 -4.02
N GLY A 243 9.39 -5.44 -2.97
CA GLY A 243 9.75 -6.80 -2.57
C GLY A 243 10.13 -6.85 -1.09
N ILE A 244 9.90 -8.01 -0.47
CA ILE A 244 10.08 -8.21 0.97
C ILE A 244 11.41 -8.93 1.20
N LEU A 245 12.40 -8.24 1.75
CA LEU A 245 13.69 -8.84 2.10
C LEU A 245 13.56 -9.66 3.39
N LEU A 246 13.88 -10.95 3.31
CA LEU A 246 13.84 -11.88 4.43
C LEU A 246 15.19 -11.93 5.16
N PRO A 247 15.24 -12.41 6.42
CA PRO A 247 16.48 -12.49 7.21
C PRO A 247 17.59 -13.34 6.58
N ASP A 248 17.23 -14.30 5.72
CA ASP A 248 18.19 -15.13 4.98
C ASP A 248 18.77 -14.44 3.72
N GLY A 249 18.36 -13.20 3.46
CA GLY A 249 18.79 -12.39 2.33
C GLY A 249 18.00 -12.64 1.04
N SER A 250 17.02 -13.54 1.04
CA SER A 250 16.12 -13.74 -0.10
C SER A 250 15.02 -12.67 -0.16
N THR A 251 14.43 -12.46 -1.33
CA THR A 251 13.31 -11.54 -1.53
C THR A 251 12.04 -12.31 -1.89
N GLU A 252 10.95 -12.06 -1.18
CA GLU A 252 9.62 -12.59 -1.49
C GLU A 252 8.78 -11.52 -2.22
N PRO A 253 7.96 -11.89 -3.23
CA PRO A 253 6.99 -10.96 -3.81
C PRO A 253 5.94 -10.55 -2.77
N PRO A 254 5.41 -9.32 -2.81
CA PRO A 254 4.45 -8.85 -1.81
C PRO A 254 3.05 -9.43 -1.98
N ILE A 255 2.68 -9.87 -3.19
CA ILE A 255 1.35 -10.44 -3.46
C ILE A 255 1.08 -11.64 -2.57
N GLY A 256 -0.08 -11.64 -1.92
CA GLY A 256 -0.54 -12.61 -0.92
C GLY A 256 -0.17 -12.26 0.53
N SER A 257 0.60 -11.20 0.76
CA SER A 257 0.91 -10.71 2.10
C SER A 257 -0.29 -10.04 2.75
N THR A 258 -0.36 -10.04 4.08
CA THR A 258 -1.48 -9.41 4.81
C THR A 258 -1.41 -7.90 4.78
N ILE A 259 -2.55 -7.22 4.98
CA ILE A 259 -2.57 -5.78 5.23
C ILE A 259 -1.61 -5.41 6.37
N PRO A 260 -0.70 -4.43 6.16
CA PRO A 260 0.17 -3.95 7.23
C PRO A 260 -0.61 -3.35 8.40
N VAL A 261 -0.24 -3.75 9.62
CA VAL A 261 -0.77 -3.24 10.88
C VAL A 261 0.23 -2.27 11.48
N ILE A 262 -0.23 -1.06 11.79
CA ILE A 262 0.55 0.03 12.36
C ILE A 262 0.33 0.06 13.87
N LEU A 263 1.41 -0.07 14.63
CA LEU A 263 1.40 -0.08 16.09
C LEU A 263 2.13 1.17 16.58
N ILE A 264 1.38 2.18 17.02
CA ILE A 264 1.93 3.42 17.56
C ILE A 264 2.14 3.25 19.06
N HIS A 265 3.39 3.28 19.52
CA HIS A 265 3.68 3.09 20.94
C HIS A 265 3.10 4.27 21.73
N LYS A 266 2.46 4.00 22.88
CA LYS A 266 1.74 5.03 23.65
C LYS A 266 2.68 5.96 24.44
N GLN A 267 3.92 5.53 24.70
CA GLN A 267 4.84 6.21 25.62
C GLN A 267 6.26 6.42 25.05
N SER A 268 6.50 6.06 23.79
CA SER A 268 7.84 6.12 23.19
C SER A 268 7.75 6.57 21.74
N PRO A 269 8.72 7.36 21.26
CA PRO A 269 8.65 7.99 19.95
C PRO A 269 9.04 7.01 18.83
N TYR A 270 8.29 5.91 18.71
CA TYR A 270 8.41 4.98 17.60
C TYR A 270 7.05 4.35 17.28
N LEU A 271 6.94 3.86 16.06
CA LEU A 271 5.88 2.97 15.64
C LEU A 271 6.48 1.72 15.00
N LEU A 272 5.69 0.64 15.02
CA LEU A 272 6.00 -0.59 14.31
C LEU A 272 5.03 -0.76 13.14
N ILE A 273 5.52 -1.36 12.07
CA ILE A 273 4.71 -1.81 10.93
C ILE A 273 4.88 -3.32 10.86
N LEU A 274 3.78 -4.06 11.03
CA LEU A 274 3.78 -5.52 11.05
C LEU A 274 2.96 -6.06 9.88
N PHE A 275 3.47 -7.07 9.19
CA PHE A 275 2.72 -7.83 8.20
C PHE A 275 3.29 -9.24 8.09
N GLN A 276 2.51 -10.15 7.51
CA GLN A 276 2.93 -11.50 7.22
C GLN A 276 2.97 -11.73 5.70
N THR A 277 4.03 -12.35 5.21
CA THR A 277 4.18 -12.69 3.78
C THR A 277 3.24 -13.82 3.36
N LYS A 278 3.13 -14.06 2.05
CA LYS A 278 2.35 -15.19 1.52
C LYS A 278 2.86 -16.54 2.06
N SER A 279 4.17 -16.67 2.26
CA SER A 279 4.79 -17.89 2.82
C SER A 279 4.63 -18.03 4.34
N GLY A 280 3.97 -17.08 5.01
CA GLY A 280 3.72 -17.10 6.44
C GLY A 280 4.87 -16.52 7.28
N LYS A 281 5.82 -15.80 6.67
CA LYS A 281 6.91 -15.14 7.40
C LYS A 281 6.42 -13.82 7.98
N ASN A 282 6.60 -13.63 9.27
CA ASN A 282 6.29 -12.38 9.93
C ASN A 282 7.39 -11.36 9.63
N VAL A 283 7.01 -10.11 9.44
CA VAL A 283 7.92 -8.99 9.16
C VAL A 283 7.59 -7.83 10.09
N GLN A 284 8.63 -7.20 10.62
CA GLN A 284 8.54 -6.01 11.46
C GLN A 284 9.44 -4.92 10.88
N LEU A 285 8.86 -3.74 10.67
CA LEU A 285 9.60 -2.50 10.40
C LEU A 285 9.48 -1.59 11.61
N ILE A 286 10.54 -0.86 11.92
CA ILE A 286 10.58 0.12 13.01
C ILE A 286 10.77 1.51 12.39
N GLN A 287 9.93 2.45 12.78
CA GLN A 287 10.08 3.85 12.44
C GLN A 287 10.16 4.69 13.71
N TYR A 288 11.25 5.43 13.85
CA TYR A 288 11.42 6.40 14.94
C TYR A 288 10.77 7.73 14.57
N LEU A 289 10.15 8.37 15.55
CA LEU A 289 9.52 9.68 15.42
C LEU A 289 10.48 10.76 15.92
N ASN A 290 10.60 11.86 15.18
CA ASN A 290 11.60 12.90 15.43
C ASN A 290 11.29 13.78 16.67
N GLU A 291 10.11 13.63 17.28
CA GLU A 291 9.63 14.44 18.41
C GLU A 291 8.94 13.55 19.46
N PRO A 292 9.03 13.87 20.77
CA PRO A 292 8.35 13.12 21.83
C PRO A 292 6.82 13.14 21.65
N LEU A 293 6.15 12.08 22.10
CA LEU A 293 4.69 11.96 22.03
C LEU A 293 4.01 13.02 22.90
N LEU A 294 2.79 13.42 22.52
CA LEU A 294 1.99 14.31 23.36
C LEU A 294 1.60 13.58 24.65
N GLU A 295 1.88 14.19 25.80
CA GLU A 295 1.36 13.69 27.08
C GLU A 295 -0.17 13.66 27.04
N ARG A 296 -0.78 12.50 27.35
CA ARG A 296 -2.22 12.48 27.64
C ARG A 296 -2.44 13.28 28.91
N LYS A 297 -3.16 14.40 28.81
CA LYS A 297 -3.81 14.97 30.00
C LYS A 297 -4.75 13.90 30.53
N GLU A 298 -4.46 13.37 31.71
CA GLU A 298 -5.44 12.62 32.47
C GLU A 298 -6.65 13.54 32.63
N ASP A 299 -7.80 13.11 32.11
CA ASP A 299 -9.07 13.70 32.50
C ASP A 299 -9.20 13.45 34.00
N SER A 300 -8.82 14.45 34.76
CA SER A 300 -9.13 14.56 36.18
C SER A 300 -10.63 14.74 36.28
N THR A 301 -11.33 13.61 36.36
CA THR A 301 -12.68 13.55 36.91
C THR A 301 -12.64 14.14 38.31
N ASN A 302 -13.24 15.31 38.46
CA ASN A 302 -13.89 15.74 39.69
C ASN A 302 -15.41 15.69 39.48
#